data_AF-A0A1G5FND6-F1
#
_entry.id   AF-A0A1G5FND6-F1
#
_cell.length_a   1.000
_cell.length_b   1.000
_cell.length_c   1.000
_cell.angle_alpha   90.00
_cell.angle_beta   90.00
_cell.angle_gamma   90.00
#
_symmetry.space_group_name_H-M   'P 1'
#
loop_
_entity.id
_entity.type
_entity.pdbx_description
1 polymer ?
#
loop_
_entity_poly.entity_id
_entity_poly.type
_entity_poly.pdbx_seq_one_letter_code
_entity_poly.pdbx_strand_id
1 'polypeptide(L)'
;MKSSPEADKDTSFLLTKIIRNKKIKKAIFRAIRKDKGVSLPASMTVEASLVLPLFIFFFANLMVMFNVIKVQSDIEAALHQVGNEIALRAFDVSFAENAAGIGSDANAIKGVVSVSYASSKVREYLGTGIDRSCIAGGLNGLGYIRSDVTNGGDIVDIVVDYKVKPLIPVAGFTKFSVEGRYYAHAWTGYKIAGAAGGGDPEEEIVYVTEHGEVYHRNISCKHLKVSVRSTSLQGIDKLRNNDGSKYYPCEYCAGKIAAGDVFITDYGNRYHGKVDCAGLKRKIYTIPISEVGARRPCSDCG
;
A
#
# COMPACT_ATOMS: atom_id res chain seq x y z
N MET A 1 25.22 74.23 -30.63
CA MET A 1 24.91 73.23 -29.59
C MET A 1 23.40 73.04 -29.54
N LYS A 2 22.98 71.78 -29.45
CA LYS A 2 21.63 71.27 -29.78
C LYS A 2 20.55 71.80 -28.83
N SER A 3 19.42 72.22 -29.40
CA SER A 3 18.13 72.42 -28.74
C SER A 3 17.43 71.07 -28.53
N SER A 4 16.97 70.80 -27.31
CA SER A 4 16.18 69.62 -26.93
C SER A 4 14.68 69.87 -27.15
N PRO A 5 13.92 68.96 -27.78
CA PRO A 5 12.46 69.02 -27.75
C PRO A 5 11.82 67.88 -26.93
N GLU A 6 10.69 68.25 -26.35
CA GLU A 6 9.47 67.47 -26.09
C GLU A 6 9.54 66.22 -25.17
N ALA A 7 9.14 66.45 -23.91
CA ALA A 7 8.43 65.48 -23.11
C ALA A 7 6.91 65.78 -23.14
N ASP A 8 6.12 64.73 -22.95
CA ASP A 8 4.72 64.74 -22.47
C ASP A 8 3.58 64.76 -23.51
N LYS A 9 3.31 63.60 -24.14
CA LYS A 9 2.05 63.34 -24.88
C LYS A 9 1.28 62.08 -24.45
N ASP A 10 1.86 61.17 -23.66
CA ASP A 10 1.22 59.86 -23.37
C ASP A 10 0.37 59.78 -22.09
N THR A 11 0.51 60.72 -21.16
CA THR A 11 -0.25 60.76 -19.89
C THR A 11 -1.70 61.23 -20.07
N SER A 12 -1.98 62.04 -21.09
CA SER A 12 -3.31 62.63 -21.34
C SER A 12 -4.35 61.62 -21.81
N PHE A 13 -3.94 60.59 -22.57
CA PHE A 13 -4.83 59.58 -23.16
C PHE A 13 -5.26 58.52 -22.13
N LEU A 14 -4.38 58.15 -21.20
CA LEU A 14 -4.70 57.22 -20.11
C LEU A 14 -5.66 57.85 -19.09
N LEU A 15 -5.46 59.13 -18.74
CA LEU A 15 -6.36 59.85 -17.83
C LEU A 15 -7.78 59.99 -18.40
N THR A 16 -7.92 60.32 -19.69
CA THR A 16 -9.25 60.43 -20.33
C THR A 16 -9.98 59.08 -20.38
N LYS A 17 -9.27 57.97 -20.63
CA LYS A 17 -9.86 56.62 -20.64
C LYS A 17 -10.35 56.19 -19.24
N ILE A 18 -9.58 56.50 -18.19
CA ILE A 18 -9.92 56.19 -16.79
C ILE A 18 -11.13 57.03 -16.33
N ILE A 19 -11.18 58.32 -16.70
CA ILE A 19 -12.30 59.21 -16.35
C ILE A 19 -13.59 58.77 -17.07
N ARG A 20 -13.50 58.35 -18.33
CA ARG A 20 -14.66 57.83 -19.09
C ARG A 20 -15.20 56.54 -18.47
N ASN A 21 -14.32 55.64 -18.01
CA ASN A 21 -14.73 54.39 -17.35
C ASN A 21 -15.36 54.64 -15.96
N LYS A 22 -14.89 55.64 -15.20
CA LYS A 22 -15.54 56.08 -13.95
C LYS A 22 -16.92 56.72 -14.20
N LYS A 23 -17.10 57.50 -15.27
CA LYS A 23 -18.41 58.08 -15.62
C LYS A 23 -19.42 57.00 -16.05
N ILE A 24 -18.98 55.99 -16.81
CA ILE A 24 -19.84 54.84 -17.19
C ILE A 24 -20.25 54.03 -15.95
N LYS A 25 -19.32 53.72 -15.04
CA LYS A 25 -19.65 53.05 -13.77
C LYS A 25 -20.58 53.88 -12.88
N LYS A 26 -20.41 55.20 -12.81
CA LYS A 26 -21.32 56.10 -12.07
C LYS A 26 -22.70 56.23 -12.72
N ALA A 27 -22.81 56.13 -14.04
CA ALA A 27 -24.10 56.14 -14.74
C ALA A 27 -24.87 54.84 -14.50
N ILE A 28 -24.18 53.69 -14.52
CA ILE A 28 -24.77 52.38 -14.20
C ILE A 28 -25.19 52.32 -12.71
N PHE A 29 -24.39 52.86 -11.79
CA PHE A 29 -24.74 52.89 -10.35
C PHE A 29 -25.77 53.96 -9.95
N ARG A 30 -26.03 54.98 -10.79
CA ARG A 30 -27.09 55.97 -10.54
C ARG A 30 -28.45 55.59 -11.14
N ALA A 31 -28.50 54.53 -11.95
CA ALA A 31 -29.76 53.97 -12.46
C ALA A 31 -30.47 53.06 -11.43
N ILE A 32 -29.85 52.77 -10.29
CA ILE A 32 -30.52 52.21 -9.11
C ILE A 32 -31.24 53.37 -8.42
N ARG A 33 -32.32 53.80 -9.08
CA ARG A 33 -33.27 54.77 -8.55
C ARG A 33 -33.83 54.19 -7.25
N LYS A 34 -33.80 54.99 -6.21
CA LYS A 34 -34.50 54.78 -4.94
C LYS A 34 -36.00 54.78 -5.24
N ASP A 35 -36.52 53.64 -5.69
CA ASP A 35 -37.95 53.50 -5.91
C ASP A 35 -38.62 53.38 -4.54
N LYS A 36 -39.60 54.25 -4.30
CA LYS A 36 -40.39 54.20 -3.08
C LYS A 36 -41.12 52.87 -3.09
N GLY A 37 -40.91 52.05 -2.07
CA GLY A 37 -41.46 50.71 -1.97
C GLY A 37 -42.97 50.69 -2.13
N VAL A 38 -43.41 50.30 -3.32
CA VAL A 38 -44.73 49.71 -3.53
C VAL A 38 -44.51 48.22 -3.34
N SER A 39 -45.08 47.62 -2.29
CA SER A 39 -45.02 46.17 -2.12
C SER A 39 -45.85 45.53 -3.24
N LEU A 40 -45.20 45.18 -4.33
CA LEU A 40 -45.83 44.47 -5.42
C LEU A 40 -46.28 43.09 -4.88
N PRO A 41 -47.57 42.73 -5.01
CA PRO A 41 -48.14 41.50 -4.44
C PRO A 41 -47.56 40.21 -5.04
N ALA A 42 -46.64 40.31 -6.02
CA ALA A 42 -45.93 39.20 -6.64
C ALA A 42 -44.43 39.11 -6.27
N SER A 43 -43.91 39.95 -5.35
CA SER A 43 -42.50 39.91 -4.96
C SER A 43 -42.07 38.56 -4.36
N MET A 44 -42.90 37.97 -3.49
CA MET A 44 -42.62 36.66 -2.88
C MET A 44 -42.54 35.52 -3.89
N THR A 45 -43.34 35.55 -4.97
CA THR A 45 -43.30 34.51 -6.02
C THR A 45 -42.10 34.68 -6.95
N VAL A 46 -41.67 35.91 -7.22
CA VAL A 46 -40.46 36.20 -7.99
C VAL A 46 -39.21 35.79 -7.22
N GLU A 47 -39.14 36.09 -5.92
CA GLU A 47 -38.04 35.64 -5.06
C GLU A 47 -38.00 34.10 -4.98
N ALA A 48 -39.14 33.45 -4.74
CA ALA A 48 -39.22 31.99 -4.70
C ALA A 48 -38.83 31.33 -6.04
N SER A 49 -39.22 31.93 -7.18
CA SER A 49 -38.89 31.39 -8.51
C SER A 49 -37.41 31.51 -8.88
N LEU A 50 -36.64 32.37 -8.20
CA LEU A 50 -35.18 32.45 -8.35
C LEU A 50 -34.43 31.58 -7.34
N VAL A 51 -34.92 31.50 -6.10
CA VAL A 51 -34.28 30.71 -5.04
C VAL A 51 -34.38 29.21 -5.31
N LEU A 52 -35.53 28.71 -5.77
CA LEU A 52 -35.74 27.28 -5.96
C LEU A 52 -34.80 26.66 -7.03
N PRO A 53 -34.62 27.23 -8.23
CA PRO A 53 -33.66 26.70 -9.21
C PRO A 53 -32.21 26.73 -8.71
N LEU A 54 -31.81 27.77 -7.98
CA LEU A 54 -30.47 27.85 -7.39
C LEU A 54 -30.25 26.78 -6.33
N PHE A 55 -31.27 26.52 -5.50
CA PHE A 55 -31.25 25.45 -4.51
C PHE A 55 -31.14 24.07 -5.18
N ILE A 56 -31.96 23.79 -6.19
CA ILE A 56 -31.90 22.51 -6.93
C ILE A 56 -30.54 22.37 -7.62
N PHE A 57 -30.01 23.44 -8.22
CA PHE A 57 -28.69 23.45 -8.84
C PHE A 57 -27.59 23.12 -7.82
N PHE A 58 -27.65 23.66 -6.60
CA PHE A 58 -26.70 23.32 -5.53
C PHE A 58 -26.74 21.82 -5.18
N PHE A 59 -27.92 21.25 -4.96
CA PHE A 59 -28.06 19.82 -4.67
C PHE A 59 -27.64 18.92 -5.84
N ALA A 60 -27.90 19.34 -7.08
CA ALA A 60 -27.42 18.63 -8.25
C ALA A 60 -25.88 18.57 -8.29
N ASN A 61 -25.19 19.67 -7.95
CA ASN A 61 -23.72 19.67 -7.84
C ASN A 61 -23.23 18.77 -6.70
N LEU A 62 -23.93 18.76 -5.55
CA LEU A 62 -23.59 17.86 -4.44
C LEU A 62 -23.72 16.39 -4.87
N MET A 63 -24.77 16.03 -5.62
CA MET A 63 -24.95 14.68 -6.16
C MET A 63 -23.86 14.30 -7.16
N VAL A 64 -23.40 15.26 -7.98
CA VAL A 64 -22.25 15.04 -8.87
C VAL A 64 -20.99 14.75 -8.06
N MET A 65 -20.75 15.46 -6.96
CA MET A 65 -19.61 15.20 -6.09
C MET A 65 -19.65 13.76 -5.52
N PHE A 66 -20.80 13.28 -5.07
CA PHE A 66 -20.95 11.89 -4.62
C PHE A 66 -20.69 10.88 -5.75
N ASN A 67 -21.14 11.16 -6.98
CA ASN A 67 -20.83 10.32 -8.13
C ASN A 67 -19.32 10.25 -8.40
N VAL A 68 -18.59 11.36 -8.27
CA VAL A 68 -17.13 11.38 -8.43
C VAL A 68 -16.46 10.53 -7.36
N ILE A 69 -16.85 10.69 -6.08
CA ILE A 69 -16.31 9.91 -4.97
C ILE A 69 -16.60 8.42 -5.17
N LYS A 70 -17.83 8.06 -5.53
CA LYS A 70 -18.21 6.66 -5.80
C LYS A 70 -17.33 6.05 -6.87
N VAL A 71 -17.14 6.74 -7.99
CA VAL A 71 -16.30 6.25 -9.09
C VAL A 71 -14.84 6.11 -8.68
N GLN A 72 -14.32 7.06 -7.89
CA GLN A 72 -12.97 6.96 -7.36
C GLN A 72 -12.83 5.73 -6.45
N SER A 73 -13.77 5.51 -5.53
CA SER A 73 -13.77 4.32 -4.66
C SER A 73 -13.90 3.02 -5.44
N ASP A 74 -14.75 2.97 -6.48
CA ASP A 74 -14.91 1.79 -7.34
C ASP A 74 -13.58 1.47 -8.08
N ILE A 75 -12.88 2.49 -8.59
CA ILE A 75 -11.56 2.34 -9.24
C ILE A 75 -10.50 1.88 -8.24
N GLU A 76 -10.40 2.52 -7.07
CA GLU A 76 -9.44 2.14 -6.03
C GLU A 76 -9.66 0.69 -5.57
N ALA A 77 -10.92 0.28 -5.38
CA ALA A 77 -11.25 -1.10 -5.03
C ALA A 77 -10.82 -2.09 -6.14
N ALA A 78 -11.08 -1.77 -7.40
CA ALA A 78 -10.65 -2.60 -8.53
C ALA A 78 -9.13 -2.72 -8.63
N LEU A 79 -8.42 -1.60 -8.48
CA LEU A 79 -6.95 -1.57 -8.47
C LEU A 79 -6.38 -2.42 -7.34
N HIS A 80 -6.91 -2.32 -6.12
CA HIS A 80 -6.45 -3.12 -5.00
C HIS A 80 -6.75 -4.60 -5.16
N GLN A 81 -7.92 -4.97 -5.69
CA GLN A 81 -8.27 -6.37 -5.93
C GLN A 81 -7.35 -7.00 -6.97
N VAL A 82 -7.19 -6.35 -8.12
CA VAL A 82 -6.36 -6.86 -9.22
C VAL A 82 -4.88 -6.80 -8.87
N GLY A 83 -4.44 -5.71 -8.24
CA GLY A 83 -3.06 -5.53 -7.80
C GLY A 83 -2.63 -6.61 -6.80
N ASN A 84 -3.47 -6.91 -5.81
CA ASN A 84 -3.19 -7.98 -4.85
C ASN A 84 -3.17 -9.37 -5.52
N GLU A 85 -4.09 -9.64 -6.45
CA GLU A 85 -4.09 -10.90 -7.21
C GLU A 85 -2.81 -11.07 -8.03
N ILE A 86 -2.34 -10.00 -8.69
CA ILE A 86 -1.08 -10.00 -9.43
C ILE A 86 0.11 -10.18 -8.48
N ALA A 87 0.15 -9.45 -7.37
CA ALA A 87 1.23 -9.55 -6.40
C ALA A 87 1.38 -10.96 -5.81
N LEU A 88 0.26 -11.65 -5.55
CA LEU A 88 0.27 -13.04 -5.06
C LEU A 88 0.71 -14.05 -6.11
N ARG A 89 0.33 -13.85 -7.38
CA ARG A 89 0.69 -14.76 -8.49
C ARG A 89 2.05 -14.49 -9.12
N ALA A 90 2.70 -13.39 -8.76
CA ALA A 90 3.99 -13.00 -9.31
C ALA A 90 5.05 -14.11 -9.19
N PHE A 91 5.05 -14.87 -8.09
CA PHE A 91 5.97 -16.00 -7.91
C PHE A 91 5.76 -17.08 -8.96
N ASP A 92 4.54 -17.59 -9.14
CA ASP A 92 4.24 -18.69 -10.07
C ASP A 92 4.62 -18.35 -11.50
N VAL A 93 4.36 -17.11 -11.92
CA VAL A 93 4.73 -16.62 -13.25
C VAL A 93 6.25 -16.52 -13.38
N SER A 94 6.93 -15.92 -12.40
CA SER A 94 8.40 -15.82 -12.42
C SER A 94 9.09 -17.19 -12.41
N PHE A 95 8.54 -18.16 -11.69
CA PHE A 95 9.03 -19.53 -11.61
C PHE A 95 8.87 -20.26 -12.95
N ALA A 96 7.68 -20.19 -13.56
CA ALA A 96 7.41 -20.80 -14.86
C ALA A 96 8.29 -20.21 -15.97
N GLU A 97 8.53 -18.90 -15.95
CA GLU A 97 9.40 -18.23 -16.92
C GLU A 97 10.88 -18.60 -16.76
N ASN A 98 11.36 -18.70 -15.51
CA ASN A 98 12.71 -19.18 -15.22
C ASN A 98 12.90 -20.63 -15.69
N ALA A 99 11.90 -21.49 -15.47
CA ALA A 99 11.90 -22.87 -15.95
C ALA A 99 11.86 -22.96 -17.50
N ALA A 100 11.25 -21.99 -18.17
CA ALA A 100 11.16 -21.92 -19.64
C ALA A 100 12.38 -21.27 -20.32
N GLY A 101 13.39 -20.81 -19.56
CA GLY A 101 14.63 -20.26 -20.11
C GLY A 101 14.47 -18.94 -20.89
N ILE A 102 13.42 -18.16 -20.61
CA ILE A 102 13.13 -16.91 -21.31
C ILE A 102 14.05 -15.79 -20.78
N GLY A 103 15.11 -15.48 -21.53
CA GLY A 103 16.16 -14.52 -21.19
C GLY A 103 15.72 -13.05 -21.00
N SER A 104 16.64 -12.25 -20.44
CA SER A 104 16.44 -10.91 -19.86
C SER A 104 16.00 -9.80 -20.82
N ASP A 105 16.18 -9.95 -22.14
CA ASP A 105 15.70 -8.98 -23.15
C ASP A 105 14.16 -8.98 -23.28
N ALA A 106 13.52 -9.98 -22.67
CA ALA A 106 12.07 -10.08 -22.56
C ALA A 106 11.45 -9.15 -21.50
N ASN A 107 12.22 -8.46 -20.64
CA ASN A 107 11.65 -7.68 -19.53
C ASN A 107 10.72 -6.53 -19.97
N ALA A 108 11.06 -5.81 -21.05
CA ALA A 108 10.20 -4.75 -21.58
C ALA A 108 8.88 -5.31 -22.17
N ILE A 109 8.97 -6.44 -22.88
CA ILE A 109 7.80 -7.13 -23.44
C ILE A 109 6.93 -7.74 -22.32
N LYS A 110 7.57 -8.30 -21.28
CA LYS A 110 6.91 -8.83 -20.07
C LYS A 110 6.13 -7.75 -19.33
N GLY A 111 6.73 -6.57 -19.12
CA GLY A 111 6.06 -5.42 -18.49
C GLY A 111 4.82 -4.95 -19.27
N VAL A 112 4.89 -4.96 -20.60
CA VAL A 112 3.72 -4.60 -21.44
C VAL A 112 2.61 -5.66 -21.37
N VAL A 113 2.97 -6.95 -21.39
CA VAL A 113 1.99 -8.04 -21.27
C VAL A 113 1.33 -8.03 -19.89
N SER A 114 2.08 -7.84 -18.81
CA SER A 114 1.55 -7.77 -17.44
C SER A 114 0.66 -6.54 -17.21
N VAL A 115 1.01 -5.38 -17.76
CA VAL A 115 0.14 -4.18 -17.73
C VAL A 115 -1.12 -4.38 -18.55
N SER A 116 -1.04 -5.04 -19.72
CA SER A 116 -2.22 -5.34 -20.53
C SER A 116 -3.19 -6.27 -19.79
N TYR A 117 -2.66 -7.30 -19.12
CA TYR A 117 -3.43 -8.19 -18.27
C TYR A 117 -4.09 -7.42 -17.12
N ALA A 118 -3.32 -6.62 -16.37
CA ALA A 118 -3.84 -5.78 -15.28
C ALA A 118 -4.97 -4.86 -15.76
N SER A 119 -4.76 -4.14 -16.86
CA SER A 119 -5.75 -3.21 -17.41
C SER A 119 -7.04 -3.92 -17.85
N SER A 120 -6.95 -5.11 -18.44
CA SER A 120 -8.11 -5.91 -18.82
C SER A 120 -8.89 -6.40 -17.60
N LYS A 121 -8.20 -6.85 -16.54
CA LYS A 121 -8.82 -7.29 -15.30
C LYS A 121 -9.46 -6.15 -14.51
N VAL A 122 -8.83 -4.98 -14.47
CA VAL A 122 -9.43 -3.79 -13.86
C VAL A 122 -10.70 -3.40 -14.62
N ARG A 123 -10.68 -3.41 -15.96
CA ARG A 123 -11.87 -3.13 -16.78
C ARG A 123 -12.98 -4.17 -16.58
N GLU A 124 -12.62 -5.45 -16.44
CA GLU A 124 -13.57 -6.53 -16.13
C GLU A 124 -14.25 -6.31 -14.78
N TYR A 125 -13.49 -5.96 -13.74
CA TYR A 125 -14.02 -5.70 -12.40
C TYR A 125 -14.97 -4.49 -12.35
N LEU A 126 -14.61 -3.41 -13.06
CA LEU A 126 -15.41 -2.19 -13.10
C LEU A 126 -16.72 -2.36 -13.91
N GLY A 127 -16.71 -3.26 -14.90
CA GLY A 127 -17.86 -3.57 -15.74
C GLY A 127 -18.39 -2.37 -16.54
N THR A 128 -19.56 -2.55 -17.18
CA THR A 128 -20.17 -1.53 -18.06
C THR A 128 -20.81 -0.36 -17.30
N GLY A 129 -20.90 -0.42 -15.98
CA GLY A 129 -21.48 0.64 -15.14
C GLY A 129 -20.70 1.95 -15.25
N ILE A 130 -19.39 1.88 -15.52
CA ILE A 130 -18.53 3.05 -15.67
C ILE A 130 -18.82 3.86 -16.93
N ASP A 131 -19.37 3.27 -17.99
CA ASP A 131 -19.62 3.99 -19.24
C ASP A 131 -20.68 5.09 -19.07
N ARG A 132 -21.55 4.96 -18.07
CA ARG A 132 -22.57 5.96 -17.71
C ARG A 132 -22.13 6.91 -16.59
N SER A 133 -20.88 6.82 -16.15
CA SER A 133 -20.36 7.58 -15.02
C SER A 133 -19.85 8.98 -15.40
N CYS A 134 -19.25 9.66 -14.42
CA CYS A 134 -18.59 10.96 -14.59
C CYS A 134 -17.22 10.85 -15.29
N ILE A 135 -16.79 9.67 -15.77
CA ILE A 135 -15.54 9.52 -16.52
C ILE A 135 -15.74 9.90 -17.98
N ALA A 136 -14.83 10.72 -18.50
CA ALA A 136 -14.80 11.07 -19.91
C ALA A 136 -14.33 9.85 -20.73
N GLY A 137 -15.22 9.29 -21.56
CA GLY A 137 -14.90 8.12 -22.39
C GLY A 137 -15.17 6.77 -21.72
N GLY A 138 -15.76 6.75 -20.52
CA GLY A 138 -16.09 5.51 -19.82
C GLY A 138 -14.86 4.64 -19.57
N LEU A 139 -14.98 3.33 -19.78
CA LEU A 139 -13.87 2.38 -19.66
C LEU A 139 -12.70 2.69 -20.62
N ASN A 140 -13.01 3.20 -21.82
CA ASN A 140 -11.99 3.58 -22.80
C ASN A 140 -11.25 4.88 -22.42
N GLY A 141 -11.76 5.63 -21.45
CA GLY A 141 -11.11 6.81 -20.89
C GLY A 141 -10.01 6.51 -19.86
N LEU A 142 -9.83 5.23 -19.49
CA LEU A 142 -8.82 4.78 -18.52
C LEU A 142 -7.49 4.50 -19.23
N GLY A 143 -6.47 5.30 -18.92
CA GLY A 143 -5.10 5.12 -19.40
C GLY A 143 -4.22 4.44 -18.36
N TYR A 144 -3.33 3.54 -18.79
CA TYR A 144 -2.43 2.76 -17.92
C TYR A 144 -0.94 2.95 -18.28
N ILE A 145 -0.60 4.00 -19.03
CA ILE A 145 0.73 4.19 -19.63
C ILE A 145 1.84 4.28 -18.56
N ARG A 146 1.51 4.75 -17.37
CA ARG A 146 2.44 4.90 -16.23
C ARG A 146 2.50 3.68 -15.32
N SER A 147 1.73 2.64 -15.61
CA SER A 147 1.81 1.39 -14.87
C SER A 147 3.12 0.68 -15.20
N ASP A 148 3.76 0.14 -14.17
CA ASP A 148 4.94 -0.70 -14.29
C ASP A 148 4.74 -1.96 -13.45
N VAL A 149 4.50 -3.07 -14.16
CA VAL A 149 4.38 -4.38 -13.56
C VAL A 149 5.58 -5.18 -14.03
N THR A 150 6.76 -4.83 -13.49
CA THR A 150 8.00 -5.53 -13.81
C THR A 150 7.91 -6.99 -13.38
N ASN A 151 7.90 -7.91 -14.33
CA ASN A 151 7.97 -9.34 -14.02
C ASN A 151 9.43 -9.68 -13.67
N GLY A 152 9.75 -9.72 -12.37
CA GLY A 152 11.10 -9.99 -11.86
C GLY A 152 11.66 -8.93 -10.90
N GLY A 153 11.02 -7.75 -10.85
CA GLY A 153 11.14 -6.81 -9.74
C GLY A 153 10.14 -7.18 -8.64
N ASP A 154 10.48 -6.90 -7.39
CA ASP A 154 9.58 -7.20 -6.26
C ASP A 154 8.45 -6.17 -6.14
N ILE A 155 8.16 -5.37 -7.17
CA ILE A 155 7.20 -4.25 -7.12
C ILE A 155 6.14 -4.40 -8.21
N VAL A 156 4.89 -4.22 -7.80
CA VAL A 156 3.72 -4.12 -8.67
C VAL A 156 3.19 -2.70 -8.56
N ASP A 157 3.28 -1.93 -9.66
CA ASP A 157 2.80 -0.55 -9.74
C ASP A 157 1.76 -0.40 -10.86
N ILE A 158 0.50 -0.20 -10.48
CA ILE A 158 -0.62 -0.04 -11.42
C ILE A 158 -1.16 1.37 -11.25
N VAL A 159 -0.97 2.20 -12.28
CA VAL A 159 -1.41 3.59 -12.33
C VAL A 159 -2.49 3.72 -13.39
N VAL A 160 -3.65 4.24 -13.00
CA VAL A 160 -4.75 4.59 -13.90
C VAL A 160 -4.94 6.10 -13.94
N ASP A 161 -4.79 6.68 -15.12
CA ASP A 161 -5.05 8.09 -15.40
C ASP A 161 -6.40 8.21 -16.12
N TYR A 162 -7.29 9.07 -15.61
CA TYR A 162 -8.59 9.34 -16.23
C TYR A 162 -9.03 10.79 -16.05
N LYS A 163 -10.03 11.19 -16.82
CA LYS A 163 -10.60 12.55 -16.75
C LYS A 163 -12.03 12.51 -16.25
N VAL A 164 -12.31 13.29 -15.22
CA VAL A 164 -13.66 13.48 -14.70
C VAL A 164 -14.32 14.63 -15.46
N LYS A 165 -15.54 14.41 -15.97
CA LYS A 165 -16.38 15.43 -16.61
C LYS A 165 -17.50 15.86 -15.65
N PRO A 166 -17.81 17.17 -15.59
CA PRO A 166 -18.96 17.66 -14.85
C PRO A 166 -20.27 17.26 -15.55
N LEU A 167 -21.37 17.20 -14.79
CA LEU A 167 -22.71 17.01 -15.35
C LEU A 167 -23.14 18.22 -16.19
N ILE A 168 -22.85 19.43 -15.69
CA ILE A 168 -23.14 20.70 -16.36
C ILE A 168 -21.84 21.51 -16.39
N PRO A 169 -21.29 21.83 -17.58
CA PRO A 169 -20.12 22.68 -17.70
C PRO A 169 -20.52 24.14 -17.41
N VAL A 170 -20.51 24.52 -16.13
CA VAL A 170 -20.70 25.91 -15.70
C VAL A 170 -19.33 26.60 -15.63
N ALA A 171 -19.31 27.92 -15.80
CA ALA A 171 -18.09 28.72 -15.85
C ALA A 171 -17.13 28.39 -14.69
N GLY A 172 -15.98 27.77 -15.02
CA GLY A 172 -14.93 27.40 -14.08
C GLY A 172 -14.82 25.91 -13.74
N PHE A 173 -15.85 25.10 -14.01
CA PHE A 173 -15.79 23.66 -13.78
C PHE A 173 -15.68 22.91 -15.11
N THR A 174 -14.44 22.69 -15.54
CA THR A 174 -14.09 21.94 -16.76
C THR A 174 -13.67 20.51 -16.41
N LYS A 175 -13.33 19.71 -17.43
CA LYS A 175 -12.77 18.37 -17.20
C LYS A 175 -11.45 18.49 -16.45
N PHE A 176 -11.29 17.71 -15.38
CA PHE A 176 -10.04 17.64 -14.62
C PHE A 176 -9.49 16.21 -14.61
N SER A 177 -8.17 16.08 -14.52
CA SER A 177 -7.49 14.78 -14.47
C SER A 177 -7.46 14.25 -13.05
N VAL A 178 -7.64 12.94 -12.91
CA VAL A 178 -7.53 12.19 -11.66
C VAL A 178 -6.63 10.98 -11.91
N GLU A 179 -5.83 10.65 -10.90
CA GLU A 179 -4.97 9.47 -10.89
C GLU A 179 -5.44 8.54 -9.77
N GLY A 180 -5.56 7.24 -10.08
CA GLY A 180 -5.63 6.17 -9.09
C GLY A 180 -4.38 5.32 -9.19
N ARG A 181 -3.82 4.90 -8.05
CA ARG A 181 -2.58 4.10 -8.04
C ARG A 181 -2.65 2.99 -7.00
N TYR A 182 -2.25 1.79 -7.43
CA TYR A 182 -1.91 0.69 -6.55
C TYR A 182 -0.40 0.47 -6.60
N TYR A 183 0.22 0.34 -5.43
CA TYR A 183 1.64 0.06 -5.28
C TYR A 183 1.83 -0.96 -4.16
N ALA A 184 2.45 -2.10 -4.49
CA ALA A 184 2.76 -3.13 -3.51
C ALA A 184 4.00 -3.91 -3.89
N HIS A 185 4.56 -4.63 -2.91
CA HIS A 185 5.59 -5.62 -3.19
C HIS A 185 4.96 -6.94 -3.64
N ALA A 186 5.56 -7.57 -4.64
CA ALA A 186 5.21 -8.91 -5.09
C ALA A 186 5.53 -9.94 -3.99
N TRP A 187 4.70 -10.98 -3.87
CA TRP A 187 4.93 -12.09 -2.94
C TRP A 187 5.87 -13.13 -3.57
N THR A 188 7.12 -12.73 -3.79
CA THR A 188 8.16 -13.54 -4.46
C THR A 188 9.15 -14.18 -3.47
N GLY A 189 8.98 -13.93 -2.17
CA GLY A 189 9.94 -14.33 -1.13
C GLY A 189 11.08 -13.31 -0.98
N TYR A 190 11.98 -13.54 0.00
CA TYR A 190 13.17 -12.71 0.16
C TYR A 190 14.28 -13.24 -0.75
N LYS A 191 14.71 -12.44 -1.73
CA LYS A 191 16.04 -12.63 -2.33
C LYS A 191 17.07 -12.21 -1.30
N ILE A 192 17.78 -13.17 -0.70
CA ILE A 192 18.90 -12.86 0.18
C ILE A 192 19.93 -12.11 -0.65
N ALA A 193 20.24 -10.86 -0.26
CA ALA A 193 21.23 -10.04 -0.93
C ALA A 193 22.58 -10.79 -0.92
N GLY A 194 22.94 -11.34 -2.09
CA GLY A 194 24.06 -12.27 -2.28
C GLY A 194 23.88 -13.17 -3.49
N ALA A 195 22.64 -13.48 -3.89
CA ALA A 195 22.33 -14.40 -4.99
C ALA A 195 22.13 -13.72 -6.36
N ALA A 196 22.83 -12.62 -6.65
CA ALA A 196 22.79 -11.97 -7.96
C ALA A 196 24.19 -11.54 -8.40
N GLY A 197 24.94 -12.49 -8.96
CA GLY A 197 26.17 -12.21 -9.70
C GLY A 197 27.30 -13.17 -9.41
N GLY A 198 27.27 -14.36 -10.04
CA GLY A 198 28.44 -15.20 -10.23
C GLY A 198 28.44 -16.49 -9.42
N GLY A 199 28.07 -17.59 -10.09
CA GLY A 199 28.85 -18.84 -10.09
C GLY A 199 29.15 -19.59 -8.79
N ASP A 200 28.67 -19.19 -7.62
CA ASP A 200 28.84 -19.99 -6.41
C ASP A 200 27.65 -20.96 -6.25
N PRO A 201 27.89 -22.26 -5.98
CA PRO A 201 26.82 -23.19 -5.68
C PRO A 201 26.04 -22.68 -4.47
N GLU A 202 24.70 -22.77 -4.50
CA GLU A 202 23.85 -22.49 -3.34
C GLU A 202 24.41 -23.22 -2.12
N GLU A 203 25.09 -22.48 -1.23
CA GLU A 203 25.67 -23.08 -0.04
C GLU A 203 24.54 -23.57 0.86
N GLU A 204 24.67 -24.81 1.33
CA GLU A 204 23.69 -25.43 2.22
C GLU A 204 23.50 -24.57 3.49
N ILE A 205 22.27 -24.13 3.74
CA ILE A 205 21.94 -23.34 4.93
C ILE A 205 21.64 -24.28 6.09
N VAL A 206 22.27 -24.02 7.25
CA VAL A 206 22.09 -24.81 8.47
C VAL A 206 21.70 -23.94 9.66
N TYR A 207 21.20 -24.59 10.70
CA TYR A 207 20.69 -23.98 11.92
C TYR A 207 21.65 -24.23 13.09
N VAL A 208 22.04 -23.17 13.78
CA VAL A 208 22.89 -23.23 14.98
C VAL A 208 22.21 -22.51 16.14
N THR A 209 22.61 -22.83 17.37
CA THR A 209 22.17 -22.07 18.55
C THR A 209 23.31 -21.24 19.10
N GLU A 210 23.00 -20.13 19.79
CA GLU A 210 23.97 -19.15 20.31
C GLU A 210 25.17 -19.79 21.03
N HIS A 211 24.91 -20.81 21.85
CA HIS A 211 25.91 -21.55 22.62
C HIS A 211 25.99 -23.04 22.22
N GLY A 212 25.45 -23.41 21.06
CA GLY A 212 25.45 -24.79 20.59
C GLY A 212 26.79 -25.19 19.96
N GLU A 213 27.26 -26.38 20.31
CA GLU A 213 28.44 -27.02 19.71
C GLU A 213 28.15 -27.76 18.41
N VAL A 214 26.86 -27.87 18.05
CA VAL A 214 26.42 -28.64 16.89
C VAL A 214 25.62 -27.78 15.93
N TYR A 215 25.67 -28.11 14.64
CA TYR A 215 24.78 -27.57 13.63
C TYR A 215 23.69 -28.59 13.26
N HIS A 216 22.56 -28.08 12.76
CA HIS A 216 21.40 -28.87 12.37
C HIS A 216 20.99 -28.53 10.94
N ARG A 217 20.62 -29.52 10.13
CA ARG A 217 20.03 -29.29 8.80
C ARG A 217 18.51 -29.14 8.84
N ASN A 218 17.88 -29.57 9.93
CA ASN A 218 16.42 -29.52 10.09
C ASN A 218 16.02 -28.60 11.24
N ILE A 219 15.29 -27.51 10.95
CA ILE A 219 14.78 -26.57 11.95
C ILE A 219 13.82 -27.22 12.95
N SER A 220 13.16 -28.31 12.55
CA SER A 220 12.24 -29.08 13.39
C SER A 220 12.96 -30.18 14.19
N CYS A 221 14.30 -30.19 14.23
CA CYS A 221 15.04 -31.12 15.06
C CYS A 221 14.60 -31.02 16.53
N LYS A 222 14.40 -32.17 17.21
CA LYS A 222 14.02 -32.25 18.63
C LYS A 222 14.98 -31.49 19.56
N HIS A 223 16.24 -31.34 19.14
CA HIS A 223 17.26 -30.59 19.88
C HIS A 223 17.15 -29.07 19.72
N LEU A 224 16.45 -28.59 18.68
CA LEU A 224 16.15 -27.17 18.47
C LEU A 224 14.76 -26.82 18.98
N LYS A 225 13.75 -27.58 18.55
CA LYS A 225 12.34 -27.40 18.90
C LYS A 225 11.97 -28.32 20.05
N VAL A 226 12.28 -27.87 21.26
CA VAL A 226 12.03 -28.65 22.46
C VAL A 226 10.54 -28.62 22.84
N SER A 227 9.99 -29.80 23.10
CA SER A 227 8.65 -29.97 23.63
C SER A 227 8.62 -29.56 25.11
N VAL A 228 7.89 -28.47 25.39
CA VAL A 228 7.71 -27.94 26.74
C VAL A 228 6.30 -28.27 27.22
N ARG A 229 6.19 -28.83 28.44
CA ARG A 229 4.90 -29.09 29.09
C ARG A 229 4.90 -28.59 30.53
N SER A 230 3.72 -28.20 31.01
CA SER A 230 3.49 -27.78 32.40
C SER A 230 3.17 -28.99 33.28
N THR A 231 3.67 -29.01 34.51
CA THR A 231 3.36 -30.02 35.52
C THR A 231 3.45 -29.44 36.93
N SER A 232 2.77 -30.06 37.90
CA SER A 232 2.82 -29.59 39.29
C SER A 232 4.17 -29.94 39.94
N LEU A 233 4.75 -28.97 40.66
CA LEU A 233 5.99 -29.16 41.40
C LEU A 233 5.91 -30.31 42.42
N GLN A 234 4.74 -30.51 43.05
CA GLN A 234 4.54 -31.57 44.06
C GLN A 234 4.73 -32.99 43.51
N GLY A 235 4.55 -33.17 42.20
CA GLY A 235 4.66 -34.47 41.53
C GLY A 235 6.01 -34.73 40.85
N ILE A 236 6.92 -33.75 40.84
CA ILE A 236 8.06 -33.79 39.93
C ILE A 236 9.07 -34.90 40.25
N ASP A 237 9.23 -35.23 41.53
CA ASP A 237 10.13 -36.30 41.99
C ASP A 237 9.73 -37.69 41.49
N LYS A 238 8.47 -37.86 41.11
CA LYS A 238 7.94 -39.11 40.54
C LYS A 238 8.08 -39.17 39.02
N LEU A 239 8.29 -38.04 38.36
CA LEU A 239 8.42 -37.96 36.90
C LEU A 239 9.85 -38.25 36.45
N ARG A 240 9.97 -38.84 35.26
CA ARG A 240 11.23 -39.04 34.56
C ARG A 240 11.14 -38.44 33.16
N ASN A 241 12.28 -38.03 32.61
CA ASN A 241 12.37 -37.71 31.18
C ASN A 241 12.38 -39.01 30.35
N ASN A 242 12.33 -38.90 29.02
CA ASN A 242 12.31 -40.07 28.13
C ASN A 242 13.59 -40.92 28.24
N ASP A 243 14.69 -40.32 28.72
CA ASP A 243 15.96 -41.01 28.97
C ASP A 243 16.04 -41.61 30.40
N GLY A 244 14.94 -41.57 31.17
CA GLY A 244 14.86 -42.13 32.53
C GLY A 244 15.52 -41.27 33.63
N SER A 245 15.98 -40.07 33.32
CA SER A 245 16.59 -39.13 34.26
C SER A 245 15.56 -38.39 35.12
N LYS A 246 15.96 -37.99 36.33
CA LYS A 246 15.18 -37.12 37.23
C LYS A 246 15.27 -35.66 36.80
N TYR A 247 14.28 -34.86 37.19
CA TYR A 247 14.27 -33.42 37.00
C TYR A 247 14.80 -32.69 38.23
N TYR A 248 15.74 -31.77 38.01
CA TYR A 248 16.36 -30.93 39.04
C TYR A 248 15.97 -29.46 38.86
N PRO A 249 16.06 -28.63 39.92
CA PRO A 249 15.80 -27.20 39.77
C PRO A 249 16.74 -26.56 38.74
N CYS A 250 16.16 -25.73 37.87
CA CYS A 250 16.94 -24.83 37.03
C CYS A 250 17.64 -23.75 37.88
N GLU A 251 18.95 -23.61 37.69
CA GLU A 251 19.79 -22.62 38.39
C GLU A 251 19.33 -21.17 38.17
N TYR A 252 18.75 -20.87 37.00
CA TYR A 252 18.36 -19.51 36.62
C TYR A 252 16.98 -19.09 37.12
N CYS A 253 16.03 -20.02 37.25
CA CYS A 253 14.62 -19.66 37.48
C CYS A 253 13.89 -20.48 38.55
N ALA A 254 14.47 -21.57 39.05
CA ALA A 254 13.80 -22.46 39.98
C ALA A 254 14.11 -22.22 41.46
N GLY A 255 15.12 -21.39 41.79
CA GLY A 255 15.63 -21.25 43.17
C GLY A 255 14.67 -20.66 44.22
N LYS A 256 13.52 -20.10 43.82
CA LYS A 256 12.52 -19.49 44.74
C LYS A 256 11.11 -20.06 44.59
N ILE A 257 10.95 -21.18 43.89
CA ILE A 257 9.62 -21.77 43.66
C ILE A 257 9.26 -22.67 44.84
N ALA A 258 8.27 -22.26 45.63
CA ALA A 258 7.79 -23.04 46.77
C ALA A 258 6.58 -23.93 46.43
N ALA A 259 5.75 -23.53 45.45
CA ALA A 259 4.56 -24.26 45.02
C ALA A 259 4.10 -23.78 43.64
N GLY A 260 3.23 -24.56 42.99
CA GLY A 260 2.63 -24.24 41.70
C GLY A 260 3.12 -25.11 40.55
N ASP A 261 2.84 -24.64 39.34
CA ASP A 261 3.20 -25.32 38.10
C ASP A 261 4.59 -24.94 37.63
N VAL A 262 5.32 -25.93 37.11
CA VAL A 262 6.65 -25.80 36.54
C VAL A 262 6.70 -26.43 35.16
N PHE A 263 7.63 -25.94 34.35
CA PHE A 263 7.82 -26.37 32.97
C PHE A 263 8.97 -27.37 32.88
N ILE A 264 8.69 -28.50 32.24
CA ILE A 264 9.68 -29.54 31.95
C ILE A 264 9.69 -29.82 30.45
N THR A 265 10.74 -30.52 30.02
CA THR A 265 10.92 -30.93 28.63
C THR A 265 11.14 -32.43 28.57
N ASP A 266 10.80 -33.07 27.46
CA ASP A 266 10.83 -34.54 27.39
C ASP A 266 12.24 -35.14 27.45
N TYR A 267 13.28 -34.36 27.11
CA TYR A 267 14.67 -34.81 27.12
C TYR A 267 15.57 -34.02 28.08
N GLY A 268 15.16 -32.85 28.56
CA GLY A 268 15.91 -32.10 29.57
C GLY A 268 15.78 -32.73 30.97
N ASN A 269 16.75 -32.46 31.84
CA ASN A 269 16.77 -32.94 33.22
C ASN A 269 16.51 -31.82 34.25
N ARG A 270 15.99 -30.67 33.80
CA ARG A 270 15.69 -29.53 34.67
C ARG A 270 14.25 -29.07 34.54
N TYR A 271 13.71 -28.57 35.64
CA TYR A 271 12.41 -27.91 35.66
C TYR A 271 12.56 -26.40 35.82
N HIS A 272 11.65 -25.66 35.21
CA HIS A 272 11.71 -24.22 35.07
C HIS A 272 10.46 -23.56 35.64
N GLY A 273 10.59 -22.42 36.32
CA GLY A 273 9.44 -21.64 36.81
C GLY A 273 8.81 -20.71 35.77
N LYS A 274 9.51 -20.46 34.67
CA LYS A 274 9.06 -19.55 33.60
C LYS A 274 9.33 -20.17 32.24
N VAL A 275 8.40 -19.99 31.31
CA VAL A 275 8.51 -20.46 29.92
C VAL A 275 9.61 -19.73 29.15
N ASP A 276 9.91 -18.48 29.52
CA ASP A 276 10.91 -17.61 28.89
C ASP A 276 12.33 -17.76 29.47
N CYS A 277 12.55 -18.75 30.36
CA CYS A 277 13.87 -18.99 30.94
C CYS A 277 14.93 -19.22 29.86
N ALA A 278 16.10 -18.58 29.99
CA ALA A 278 17.22 -18.75 29.05
C ALA A 278 17.73 -20.20 28.94
N GLY A 279 17.58 -21.01 29.99
CA GLY A 279 17.90 -22.45 29.95
C GLY A 279 16.85 -23.31 29.24
N LEU A 280 15.68 -22.75 28.93
CA LEU A 280 14.57 -23.41 28.25
C LEU A 280 14.44 -22.94 26.79
N LYS A 281 14.56 -21.62 26.57
CA LYS A 281 14.52 -21.00 25.24
C LYS A 281 15.85 -21.20 24.51
N ARG A 282 15.77 -21.56 23.23
CA ARG A 282 16.93 -21.57 22.30
C ARG A 282 16.78 -20.41 21.32
N LYS A 283 17.81 -19.58 21.18
CA LYS A 283 17.93 -18.66 20.04
C LYS A 283 18.57 -19.42 18.89
N ILE A 284 17.87 -19.52 17.78
CA ILE A 284 18.29 -20.24 16.58
C ILE A 284 18.76 -19.20 15.56
N TYR A 285 19.94 -19.41 15.01
CA TYR A 285 20.50 -18.64 13.91
C TYR A 285 20.58 -19.52 12.68
N THR A 286 20.39 -18.89 11.52
CA THR A 286 20.45 -19.51 10.21
C THR A 286 21.72 -19.00 9.54
N ILE A 287 22.66 -19.88 9.24
CA ILE A 287 23.96 -19.54 8.67
C ILE A 287 24.32 -20.49 7.52
N PRO A 288 25.12 -20.06 6.53
CA PRO A 288 25.72 -20.97 5.56
C PRO A 288 26.60 -22.03 6.22
N ILE A 289 26.69 -23.23 5.63
CA ILE A 289 27.50 -24.33 6.17
C ILE A 289 28.99 -23.97 6.27
N SER A 290 29.48 -23.07 5.41
CA SER A 290 30.84 -22.52 5.43
C SER A 290 31.14 -21.71 6.70
N GLU A 291 30.13 -21.10 7.33
CA GLU A 291 30.26 -20.26 8.53
C GLU A 291 30.07 -21.03 9.85
N VAL A 292 29.81 -22.33 9.78
CA VAL A 292 29.54 -23.18 10.95
C VAL A 292 30.72 -23.24 11.91
N GLY A 293 31.94 -23.07 11.39
CA GLY A 293 33.19 -23.09 12.15
C GLY A 293 33.50 -24.50 12.68
N ALA A 294 33.90 -24.60 13.94
CA ALA A 294 34.28 -25.87 14.58
C ALA A 294 33.10 -26.71 15.11
N ARG A 295 31.86 -26.36 14.77
CA ARG A 295 30.67 -27.08 15.25
C ARG A 295 30.50 -28.38 14.49
N ARG A 296 30.19 -29.45 15.22
CA ARG A 296 29.99 -30.79 14.64
C ARG A 296 28.56 -30.99 14.13
N PRO A 297 28.32 -31.93 13.20
CA PRO A 297 26.97 -32.32 12.84
C PRO A 297 26.18 -32.82 14.04
N CYS A 298 24.88 -32.46 14.11
CA CYS A 298 23.96 -33.09 15.04
C CYS A 298 23.83 -34.59 14.76
N SER A 299 23.75 -35.41 15.81
CA SER A 299 23.60 -36.87 15.69
C SER A 299 22.32 -37.31 14.98
N ASP A 300 21.23 -36.52 15.03
CA ASP A 300 19.95 -36.89 14.41
C ASP A 300 19.70 -36.25 13.05
N CYS A 301 20.30 -35.09 12.76
CA CYS A 301 19.99 -34.30 11.55
C CYS A 301 21.19 -33.52 10.99
N GLY A 302 22.41 -33.94 11.32
CA GLY A 302 23.65 -33.30 10.90
C GLY A 302 24.17 -33.72 9.54
#